data_AF-A0A401NJS5-F1
#
_entry.id   AF-A0A401NJS5-F1
#
_cell.length_a   1.000
_cell.length_b   1.000
_cell.length_c   1.000
_cell.angle_alpha   90.00
_cell.angle_beta   90.00
_cell.angle_gamma   90.00
#
_symmetry.space_group_name_H-M   'P 1'
#
loop_
_entity.id
_entity.type
_entity.pdbx_description
1 polymer ?
#
loop_
_entity_poly.entity_id
_entity_poly.type
_entity_poly.pdbx_seq_one_letter_code
_entity_poly.pdbx_strand_id
1 'polypeptide(L)'
;METSSTSALGLYGFITAAFGAAVTVHFQKSEARLNVNPVTGLSLLLLFAAESLFYIYLPQCLGLVLFALCCGLVYRWMCSNGILSPEGKAVLITGCDTGFGYTLAKRLHSLGFHVFAMVLHEDGEGAQELKSVCSNRLTVIEMDITNSAIIHKVQKEVAKQLENQGLFALVNNAGIVAHIGDAEIIPTDAYKRCMEVNFLGTVEVTKTFLPLIRRAKGRIVNISSPSGELPFGSMSAYGASKAALEFFSDILRQEMKAWGVQISIIQPGATKTAQVGNVNFWEQQHKKLMDGLSPELLHDYGEEYIAEIQQRIMTIGHSFRQHVDPVINTIVTALLAQNPKTRYTTEFVIDVLKALYYYLPSLVTDSVLNQIFIAHKLLPKGAKKSNINQ
;
A
#
# COMPACT_ATOMS: atom_id res chain seq x y z
N MET A 1 -43.14 42.47 9.72
CA MET A 1 -41.88 41.74 10.00
C MET A 1 -41.98 40.23 9.73
N GLU A 2 -43.17 39.64 9.53
CA GLU A 2 -43.33 38.19 9.26
C GLU A 2 -43.00 37.74 7.82
N THR A 3 -42.85 38.67 6.87
CA THR A 3 -42.59 38.35 5.46
C THR A 3 -41.12 38.01 5.16
N SER A 4 -40.17 38.34 6.06
CA SER A 4 -38.74 38.05 5.84
C SER A 4 -38.27 36.71 6.41
N SER A 5 -39.01 36.08 7.31
CA SER A 5 -38.66 34.77 7.89
C SER A 5 -39.09 33.62 6.98
N THR A 6 -40.26 33.72 6.37
CA THR A 6 -40.80 32.76 5.39
C THR A 6 -39.98 32.71 4.10
N SER A 7 -39.44 33.85 3.66
CA SER A 7 -38.55 33.90 2.48
C SER A 7 -37.17 33.27 2.75
N ALA A 8 -36.63 33.45 3.96
CA ALA A 8 -35.35 32.86 4.34
C ALA A 8 -35.42 31.34 4.46
N LEU A 9 -36.46 30.79 5.09
CA LEU A 9 -36.64 29.33 5.19
C LEU A 9 -36.76 28.68 3.80
N GLY A 10 -37.45 29.35 2.86
CA GLY A 10 -37.53 28.90 1.48
C GLY A 10 -36.17 28.87 0.76
N LEU A 11 -35.28 29.82 1.07
CA LEU A 11 -33.91 29.85 0.51
C LEU A 11 -33.03 28.73 1.04
N TYR A 12 -33.09 28.41 2.34
CA TYR A 12 -32.39 27.23 2.90
C TYR A 12 -32.90 25.93 2.26
N GLY A 13 -34.22 25.76 2.19
CA GLY A 13 -34.83 24.60 1.52
C GLY A 13 -34.43 24.47 0.04
N PHE A 14 -34.31 25.59 -0.67
CA PHE A 14 -33.80 25.61 -2.05
C PHE A 14 -32.34 25.14 -2.14
N ILE A 15 -31.46 25.60 -1.25
CA ILE A 15 -30.05 25.16 -1.22
C ILE A 15 -29.96 23.66 -0.92
N THR A 16 -30.74 23.15 0.04
CA THR A 16 -30.79 21.73 0.38
C THR A 16 -31.27 20.88 -0.81
N ALA A 17 -32.33 21.32 -1.50
CA ALA A 17 -32.83 20.64 -2.69
C ALA A 17 -31.81 20.66 -3.84
N ALA A 18 -31.15 21.79 -4.07
CA ALA A 18 -30.10 21.92 -5.09
C ALA A 18 -28.90 21.02 -4.80
N PHE A 19 -28.47 20.94 -3.53
CA PHE A 19 -27.43 20.02 -3.08
C PHE A 19 -27.81 18.55 -3.35
N GLY A 20 -29.01 18.14 -2.94
CA GLY A 20 -29.50 16.76 -3.16
C GLY A 20 -29.59 16.38 -4.64
N ALA A 21 -30.08 17.30 -5.48
CA ALA A 21 -30.11 17.12 -6.93
C ALA A 21 -28.69 17.00 -7.52
N ALA A 22 -27.76 17.86 -7.10
CA ALA A 22 -26.37 17.82 -7.57
C ALA A 22 -25.67 16.50 -7.21
N VAL A 23 -25.81 16.03 -5.97
CA VAL A 23 -25.27 14.71 -5.54
C VAL A 23 -25.87 13.58 -6.39
N THR A 24 -27.19 13.57 -6.55
CA THR A 24 -27.89 12.51 -7.31
C THR A 24 -27.43 12.48 -8.77
N VAL A 25 -27.38 13.64 -9.43
CA VAL A 25 -26.94 13.75 -10.83
C VAL A 25 -25.48 13.33 -10.99
N HIS A 26 -24.61 13.69 -10.05
CA HIS A 26 -23.20 13.31 -10.09
C HIS A 26 -23.03 11.77 -10.09
N PHE A 27 -23.69 11.08 -9.16
CA PHE A 27 -23.56 9.63 -9.02
C PHE A 27 -24.36 8.83 -10.06
N GLN A 28 -25.37 9.43 -10.71
CA GLN A 28 -26.02 8.82 -11.87
C GLN A 28 -25.16 8.91 -13.14
N LYS A 29 -24.39 9.99 -13.31
CA LYS A 29 -23.52 10.19 -14.48
C LYS A 29 -22.14 9.54 -14.34
N SER A 30 -21.67 9.34 -13.11
CA SER A 30 -20.40 8.71 -12.83
C SER A 30 -20.50 7.18 -12.88
N GLU A 31 -19.42 6.49 -13.26
CA GLU A 31 -19.29 5.04 -13.00
C GLU A 31 -19.13 4.71 -11.51
N ALA A 32 -18.99 5.73 -10.66
CA ALA A 32 -18.86 5.57 -9.22
C ALA A 32 -20.22 5.49 -8.53
N ARG A 33 -20.30 4.65 -7.50
CA ARG A 33 -21.42 4.58 -6.57
C ARG A 33 -21.12 5.39 -5.31
N LEU A 34 -22.16 5.93 -4.68
CA LEU A 34 -22.03 6.65 -3.40
C LEU A 34 -21.65 5.66 -2.29
N ASN A 35 -20.58 5.97 -1.55
CA ASN A 35 -20.19 5.20 -0.36
C ASN A 35 -21.06 5.63 0.84
N VAL A 36 -22.12 4.87 1.12
CA VAL A 36 -22.99 5.11 2.28
C VAL A 36 -22.37 4.41 3.49
N ASN A 37 -21.46 5.09 4.18
CA ASN A 37 -20.86 4.62 5.42
C ASN A 37 -21.31 5.52 6.61
N PRO A 38 -21.01 5.14 7.87
CA PRO A 38 -21.39 5.93 9.04
C PRO A 38 -20.89 7.37 9.00
N VAL A 39 -19.75 7.63 8.36
CA VAL A 39 -19.20 8.99 8.19
C VAL A 39 -20.07 9.80 7.24
N THR A 40 -20.48 9.23 6.10
CA THR A 40 -21.42 9.88 5.17
C THR A 40 -22.76 10.19 5.86
N GLY A 41 -23.28 9.24 6.64
CA GLY A 41 -24.49 9.46 7.44
C GLY A 41 -24.33 10.59 8.46
N LEU A 42 -23.24 10.57 9.23
CA LEU A 42 -22.92 11.61 10.21
C LEU A 42 -22.72 12.98 9.55
N SER A 43 -22.04 13.06 8.40
CA SER A 43 -21.84 14.32 7.67
C SER A 43 -23.16 14.91 7.18
N LEU A 44 -24.09 14.09 6.69
CA LEU A 44 -25.43 14.55 6.28
C LEU A 44 -26.27 14.97 7.48
N LEU A 45 -26.20 14.25 8.61
CA LEU A 45 -26.86 14.62 9.86
C LEU A 45 -26.32 15.95 10.42
N LEU A 46 -25.00 16.14 10.41
CA LEU A 46 -24.36 17.38 10.82
C LEU A 46 -24.74 18.54 9.87
N LEU A 47 -24.85 18.27 8.57
CA LEU A 47 -25.30 19.27 7.61
C LEU A 47 -26.75 19.70 7.86
N PHE A 48 -27.64 18.74 8.17
CA PHE A 48 -29.02 19.02 8.55
C PHE A 48 -29.14 19.78 9.89
N ALA A 49 -28.32 19.42 10.88
CA ALA A 49 -28.23 20.16 12.13
C ALA A 49 -27.69 21.59 11.90
N ALA A 50 -26.71 21.75 11.02
CA ALA A 50 -26.15 23.05 10.65
C ALA A 50 -27.19 23.95 9.97
N GLU A 51 -28.07 23.41 9.13
CA GLU A 51 -29.20 24.14 8.55
C GLU A 51 -30.05 24.81 9.64
N SER A 52 -30.45 24.02 10.65
CA SER A 52 -31.28 24.49 11.77
C SER A 52 -30.54 25.52 12.64
N LEU A 53 -29.27 25.24 12.97
CA LEU A 53 -28.46 26.13 13.81
C LEU A 53 -28.17 27.47 13.13
N PHE A 54 -27.82 27.46 11.85
CA PHE A 54 -27.53 28.68 11.09
C PHE A 54 -28.79 29.51 10.87
N TYR A 55 -29.94 28.88 10.68
CA TYR A 55 -31.22 29.59 10.61
C TYR A 55 -31.60 30.27 11.94
N ILE A 56 -31.40 29.60 13.09
CA ILE A 56 -31.81 30.12 14.40
C ILE A 56 -30.85 31.19 14.94
N TYR A 57 -29.53 30.98 14.80
CA TYR A 57 -28.53 31.74 15.57
C TYR A 57 -27.72 32.76 14.76
N LEU A 58 -27.77 32.74 13.43
CA LEU A 58 -26.98 33.64 12.59
C LEU A 58 -27.85 34.66 11.84
N PRO A 59 -27.30 35.84 11.51
CA PRO A 59 -27.94 36.75 10.55
C PRO A 59 -28.22 36.02 9.24
N GLN A 60 -29.41 36.22 8.66
CA GLN A 60 -29.93 35.42 7.53
C GLN A 60 -28.94 35.30 6.36
N CYS A 61 -28.34 36.41 5.92
CA CYS A 61 -27.37 36.39 4.82
C CYS A 61 -26.10 35.60 5.17
N LEU A 62 -25.59 35.75 6.40
CA LEU A 62 -24.39 35.06 6.85
C LEU A 62 -24.63 33.56 7.01
N GLY A 63 -25.77 33.19 7.61
CA GLY A 63 -26.16 31.80 7.76
C GLY A 63 -26.36 31.09 6.42
N LEU A 64 -26.99 31.75 5.43
CA LEU A 64 -27.16 31.21 4.08
C LEU A 64 -25.82 30.97 3.37
N VAL A 65 -24.88 31.92 3.48
CA VAL A 65 -23.54 31.79 2.88
C VAL A 65 -22.77 30.63 3.54
N LEU A 66 -22.77 30.55 4.87
CA LEU A 66 -22.08 29.47 5.59
C LEU A 66 -22.73 28.11 5.32
N PHE A 67 -24.05 28.04 5.23
CA PHE A 67 -24.75 26.81 4.86
C PHE A 67 -24.39 26.36 3.44
N ALA A 68 -24.42 27.26 2.46
CA ALA A 68 -24.03 26.96 1.08
C ALA A 68 -22.56 26.49 1.00
N LEU A 69 -21.66 27.09 1.79
CA LEU A 69 -20.26 26.64 1.90
C LEU A 69 -20.17 25.23 2.50
N CYS A 70 -20.91 24.93 3.58
CA CYS A 70 -20.97 23.59 4.15
C CYS A 70 -21.51 22.56 3.15
N CYS A 71 -22.59 22.87 2.44
CA CYS A 71 -23.11 22.04 1.35
C CYS A 71 -22.06 21.82 0.26
N GLY A 72 -21.34 22.86 -0.15
CA GLY A 72 -20.27 22.76 -1.15
C GLY A 72 -19.09 21.89 -0.70
N LEU A 73 -18.67 22.00 0.56
CA LEU A 73 -17.60 21.18 1.14
C LEU A 73 -18.02 19.71 1.25
N VAL A 74 -19.22 19.45 1.78
CA VAL A 74 -19.78 18.09 1.89
C VAL A 74 -19.98 17.50 0.49
N TYR A 75 -20.49 18.28 -0.48
CA TYR A 75 -20.64 17.83 -1.87
C TYR A 75 -19.30 17.42 -2.47
N ARG A 76 -18.27 18.26 -2.33
CA ARG A 76 -16.92 17.99 -2.83
C ARG A 76 -16.32 16.74 -2.17
N TRP A 77 -16.50 16.57 -0.87
CA TRP A 77 -16.08 15.39 -0.12
C TRP A 77 -16.85 14.13 -0.55
N MET A 78 -18.16 14.20 -0.75
CA MET A 78 -18.96 13.07 -1.21
C MET A 78 -18.54 12.65 -2.62
N CYS A 79 -18.43 13.60 -3.55
CA CYS A 79 -17.96 13.35 -4.91
C CYS A 79 -16.54 12.77 -4.91
N SER A 80 -15.71 13.14 -3.92
CA SER A 80 -14.36 12.57 -3.84
C SER A 80 -14.31 11.13 -3.33
N ASN A 81 -15.32 10.69 -2.56
CA ASN A 81 -15.40 9.39 -1.89
C ASN A 81 -16.23 8.32 -2.63
N GLY A 82 -16.53 8.52 -3.91
CA GLY A 82 -17.19 7.50 -4.73
C GLY A 82 -16.39 6.19 -4.82
N ILE A 83 -17.07 5.08 -5.11
CA ILE A 83 -16.47 3.76 -5.33
C ILE A 83 -16.73 3.34 -6.78
N LEU A 84 -15.68 3.08 -7.55
CA LEU A 84 -15.77 2.57 -8.92
C LEU A 84 -16.37 1.17 -8.96
N SER A 85 -17.14 0.88 -10.02
CA SER A 85 -17.58 -0.49 -10.33
C SER A 85 -16.38 -1.37 -10.74
N PRO A 86 -16.22 -2.58 -10.18
CA PRO A 86 -15.18 -3.55 -10.55
C PRO A 86 -15.48 -4.35 -11.83
N GLU A 87 -16.75 -4.41 -12.25
CA GLU A 87 -17.18 -5.25 -13.37
C GLU A 87 -16.50 -4.87 -14.69
N GLY A 88 -16.01 -5.88 -15.41
CA GLY A 88 -15.37 -5.69 -16.73
C GLY A 88 -13.99 -5.05 -16.70
N LYS A 89 -13.44 -4.74 -15.52
CA LYS A 89 -12.10 -4.16 -15.38
C LYS A 89 -11.04 -5.24 -15.23
N ALA A 90 -9.89 -5.02 -15.85
CA ALA A 90 -8.76 -5.94 -15.81
C ALA A 90 -7.66 -5.48 -14.84
N VAL A 91 -7.17 -6.39 -14.01
CA VAL A 91 -6.10 -6.14 -13.03
C VAL A 91 -4.99 -7.16 -13.21
N LEU A 92 -3.75 -6.69 -13.27
CA LEU A 92 -2.57 -7.53 -13.23
C LEU A 92 -1.92 -7.43 -11.84
N ILE A 93 -1.57 -8.57 -11.25
CA ILE A 93 -0.94 -8.66 -9.93
C ILE A 93 0.36 -9.44 -10.08
N THR A 94 1.47 -8.90 -9.56
CA THR A 94 2.75 -9.63 -9.48
C THR A 94 2.90 -10.39 -8.16
N GLY A 95 3.54 -11.57 -8.19
CA GLY A 95 3.83 -12.35 -6.97
C GLY A 95 2.59 -12.99 -6.34
N CYS A 96 1.81 -13.72 -7.13
CA CYS A 96 0.59 -14.40 -6.71
C CYS A 96 0.79 -15.81 -6.18
N ASP A 97 2.04 -16.28 -6.04
CA ASP A 97 2.36 -17.63 -5.55
C ASP A 97 1.82 -17.86 -4.14
N THR A 98 1.90 -16.84 -3.27
CA THR A 98 1.47 -16.91 -1.87
C THR A 98 1.09 -15.52 -1.32
N GLY A 99 0.67 -15.46 -0.05
CA GLY A 99 0.54 -14.22 0.72
C GLY A 99 -0.45 -13.23 0.13
N PHE A 100 -0.06 -11.95 0.07
CA PHE A 100 -0.96 -10.88 -0.37
C PHE A 100 -1.43 -11.04 -1.81
N GLY A 101 -0.51 -11.34 -2.74
CA GLY A 101 -0.84 -11.46 -4.16
C GLY A 101 -1.84 -12.58 -4.44
N TYR A 102 -1.64 -13.73 -3.79
CA TYR A 102 -2.53 -14.88 -3.87
C TYR A 102 -3.95 -14.54 -3.35
N THR A 103 -4.07 -14.01 -2.13
CA THR A 103 -5.36 -13.67 -1.53
C THR A 103 -6.05 -12.53 -2.29
N LEU A 104 -5.28 -11.56 -2.77
CA LEU A 104 -5.78 -10.46 -3.59
C LEU A 104 -6.37 -10.97 -4.91
N ALA A 105 -5.70 -11.91 -5.59
CA ALA A 105 -6.20 -12.47 -6.84
C ALA A 105 -7.60 -13.10 -6.66
N LYS A 106 -7.77 -13.95 -5.62
CA LYS A 106 -9.08 -14.53 -5.27
C LYS A 106 -10.10 -13.46 -4.90
N ARG A 107 -9.70 -12.45 -4.13
CA ARG A 107 -10.59 -11.36 -3.72
C ARG A 107 -11.07 -10.53 -4.90
N LEU A 108 -10.18 -10.07 -5.78
CA LEU A 108 -10.54 -9.26 -6.95
C LEU A 108 -11.39 -10.08 -7.93
N HIS A 109 -11.08 -11.37 -8.10
CA HIS A 109 -11.91 -12.26 -8.87
C HIS A 109 -13.35 -12.34 -8.33
N SER A 110 -13.50 -12.49 -7.01
CA SER A 110 -14.83 -12.52 -6.34
C SER A 110 -15.60 -11.20 -6.47
N LEU A 111 -14.90 -10.08 -6.68
CA LEU A 111 -15.49 -8.77 -6.88
C LEU A 111 -15.88 -8.48 -8.34
N GLY A 112 -15.61 -9.39 -9.28
CA GLY A 112 -16.01 -9.22 -10.69
C GLY A 112 -14.90 -8.75 -11.63
N PHE A 113 -13.68 -8.54 -11.15
CA PHE A 113 -12.54 -8.20 -12.00
C PHE A 113 -12.14 -9.37 -12.91
N HIS A 114 -11.53 -9.03 -14.06
CA HIS A 114 -10.67 -9.94 -14.80
C HIS A 114 -9.25 -9.85 -14.23
N VAL A 115 -8.68 -10.96 -13.74
CA VAL A 115 -7.43 -10.98 -12.98
C VAL A 115 -6.36 -11.73 -13.77
N PHE A 116 -5.26 -11.06 -14.04
CA PHE A 116 -4.01 -11.67 -14.48
C PHE A 116 -3.11 -11.87 -13.26
N ALA A 117 -3.07 -13.10 -12.75
CA ALA A 117 -2.29 -13.48 -11.57
C ALA A 117 -0.91 -13.98 -12.00
N MET A 118 0.12 -13.15 -11.80
CA MET A 118 1.49 -13.52 -12.18
C MET A 118 2.15 -14.27 -11.03
N VAL A 119 2.67 -15.45 -11.34
CA VAL A 119 3.36 -16.34 -10.38
C VAL A 119 4.81 -16.53 -10.83
N LEU A 120 5.71 -16.78 -9.88
CA LEU A 120 7.10 -17.12 -10.21
C LEU A 120 7.21 -18.55 -10.76
N HIS A 121 6.39 -19.46 -10.25
CA HIS A 121 6.37 -20.85 -10.69
C HIS A 121 4.93 -21.33 -10.95
N GLU A 122 4.61 -21.67 -12.20
CA GLU A 122 3.27 -22.10 -12.60
C GLU A 122 2.83 -23.42 -11.95
N ASP A 123 3.80 -24.23 -11.54
CA ASP A 123 3.62 -25.53 -10.90
C ASP A 123 3.57 -25.45 -9.36
N GLY A 124 3.74 -24.26 -8.78
CA GLY A 124 3.63 -24.05 -7.35
C GLY A 124 2.20 -24.29 -6.83
N GLU A 125 2.08 -24.73 -5.58
CA GLU A 125 0.78 -25.06 -4.95
C GLU A 125 -0.24 -23.91 -5.07
N GLY A 126 0.17 -22.67 -4.75
CA GLY A 126 -0.71 -21.51 -4.86
C GLY A 126 -1.11 -21.18 -6.31
N ALA A 127 -0.21 -21.41 -7.27
CA ALA A 127 -0.53 -21.25 -8.69
C ALA A 127 -1.56 -22.30 -9.15
N GLN A 128 -1.39 -23.56 -8.75
CA GLN A 128 -2.33 -24.64 -9.03
C GLN A 128 -3.68 -24.42 -8.37
N GLU A 129 -3.71 -23.90 -7.14
CA GLU A 129 -4.97 -23.56 -6.49
C GLU A 129 -5.67 -22.38 -7.21
N LEU A 130 -4.94 -21.33 -7.58
CA LEU A 130 -5.50 -20.25 -8.39
C LEU A 130 -6.05 -20.76 -9.73
N LYS A 131 -5.37 -21.72 -10.36
CA LYS A 131 -5.85 -22.42 -11.57
C LYS A 131 -7.11 -23.25 -11.30
N SER A 132 -7.24 -23.87 -10.12
CA SER A 132 -8.42 -24.66 -9.76
C SER A 132 -9.67 -23.80 -9.52
N VAL A 133 -9.48 -22.55 -9.09
CA VAL A 133 -10.54 -21.55 -8.90
C VAL A 133 -10.96 -20.93 -10.25
N CYS A 134 -10.24 -21.21 -11.34
CA CYS A 134 -10.40 -20.53 -12.64
C CYS A 134 -11.86 -20.45 -13.12
N SER A 135 -12.28 -19.20 -13.34
CA SER A 135 -13.29 -18.86 -14.34
C SER A 135 -12.59 -18.21 -15.53
N ASN A 136 -13.32 -17.93 -16.60
CA ASN A 136 -12.91 -17.05 -17.70
C ASN A 136 -12.41 -15.63 -17.29
N ARG A 137 -12.40 -15.29 -16.00
CA ARG A 137 -11.95 -14.00 -15.45
C ARG A 137 -10.72 -14.12 -14.54
N LEU A 138 -10.07 -15.28 -14.44
CA LEU A 138 -8.80 -15.42 -13.73
C LEU A 138 -7.84 -16.21 -14.60
N THR A 139 -6.73 -15.58 -14.96
CA THR A 139 -5.67 -16.15 -15.80
C THR A 139 -4.38 -16.17 -14.99
N VAL A 140 -3.82 -17.35 -14.74
CA VAL A 140 -2.51 -17.51 -14.10
C VAL A 140 -1.43 -17.51 -15.19
N ILE A 141 -0.37 -16.73 -15.01
CA ILE A 141 0.73 -16.62 -15.97
C ILE A 141 2.06 -16.66 -15.21
N GLU A 142 3.00 -17.50 -15.64
CA GLU A 142 4.35 -17.49 -15.09
C GLU A 142 5.14 -16.26 -15.55
N MET A 143 5.66 -15.48 -14.61
CA MET A 143 6.46 -14.28 -14.90
C MET A 143 7.45 -13.97 -13.77
N ASP A 144 8.73 -14.21 -14.05
CA ASP A 144 9.82 -13.64 -13.26
C ASP A 144 10.00 -12.15 -13.62
N ILE A 145 9.79 -11.27 -12.64
CA ILE A 145 9.89 -9.82 -12.80
C ILE A 145 11.34 -9.31 -12.99
N THR A 146 12.34 -10.19 -12.90
CA THR A 146 13.75 -9.88 -13.21
C THR A 146 14.13 -10.29 -14.64
N ASN A 147 13.21 -10.91 -15.39
CA ASN A 147 13.46 -11.37 -16.76
C ASN A 147 12.70 -10.51 -17.78
N SER A 148 13.41 -9.53 -18.34
CA SER A 148 12.90 -8.60 -19.36
C SER A 148 12.17 -9.26 -20.54
N ALA A 149 12.72 -10.36 -21.06
CA ALA A 149 12.14 -11.06 -22.20
C ALA A 149 10.78 -11.68 -21.86
N ILE A 150 10.65 -12.25 -20.65
CA ILE A 150 9.39 -12.81 -20.16
C ILE A 150 8.36 -11.69 -19.92
N ILE A 151 8.76 -10.58 -19.28
CA ILE A 151 7.87 -9.43 -19.02
C ILE A 151 7.28 -8.90 -20.34
N HIS A 152 8.10 -8.74 -21.38
CA HIS A 152 7.63 -8.31 -22.70
C HIS A 152 6.75 -9.34 -23.40
N LYS A 153 7.02 -10.64 -23.25
CA LYS A 153 6.16 -11.71 -23.78
C LYS A 153 4.78 -11.66 -23.14
N VAL A 154 4.73 -11.59 -21.81
CA VAL A 154 3.48 -11.52 -21.04
C VAL A 154 2.70 -10.25 -21.37
N GLN A 155 3.38 -9.11 -21.51
CA GLN A 155 2.71 -7.87 -21.90
C GLN A 155 2.00 -7.98 -23.24
N LYS A 156 2.60 -8.64 -24.25
CA LYS A 156 1.97 -8.86 -25.56
C LYS A 156 0.75 -9.78 -25.43
N GLU A 157 0.83 -10.81 -24.61
CA GLU A 157 -0.28 -11.72 -24.36
C GLU A 157 -1.46 -11.00 -23.68
N VAL A 158 -1.18 -10.26 -22.60
CA VAL A 158 -2.19 -9.45 -21.89
C VAL A 158 -2.79 -8.39 -22.81
N ALA A 159 -1.98 -7.70 -23.61
CA ALA A 159 -2.45 -6.71 -24.57
C ALA A 159 -3.40 -7.32 -25.61
N LYS A 160 -3.12 -8.54 -26.07
CA LYS A 160 -3.98 -9.27 -27.00
C LYS A 160 -5.33 -9.60 -26.38
N GLN A 161 -5.37 -10.02 -25.12
CA GLN A 161 -6.61 -10.36 -24.41
C GLN A 161 -7.46 -9.12 -24.09
N LEU A 162 -6.84 -7.96 -23.87
CA LEU A 162 -7.53 -6.72 -23.50
C LEU A 162 -7.94 -5.84 -24.68
N GLU A 163 -7.48 -6.16 -25.89
CA GLU A 163 -7.76 -5.41 -27.11
C GLU A 163 -7.62 -3.89 -26.90
N ASN A 164 -8.72 -3.13 -27.03
CA ASN A 164 -8.77 -1.69 -26.87
C ASN A 164 -9.17 -1.21 -25.46
N GLN A 165 -9.54 -2.11 -24.55
CA GLN A 165 -9.97 -1.74 -23.19
C GLN A 165 -8.81 -1.20 -22.34
N GLY A 166 -7.61 -1.76 -22.54
CA GLY A 166 -6.44 -1.45 -21.71
C GLY A 166 -6.48 -2.14 -20.34
N LEU A 167 -5.48 -1.86 -19.51
CA LEU A 167 -5.32 -2.49 -18.20
C LEU A 167 -5.78 -1.52 -17.11
N PHE A 168 -6.88 -1.83 -16.43
CA PHE A 168 -7.42 -0.93 -15.40
C PHE A 168 -6.47 -0.78 -14.22
N ALA A 169 -5.79 -1.84 -13.77
CA ALA A 169 -4.81 -1.70 -12.71
C ALA A 169 -3.62 -2.65 -12.80
N LEU A 170 -2.48 -2.18 -12.32
CA LEU A 170 -1.29 -2.96 -12.01
C LEU A 170 -1.05 -2.92 -10.50
N VAL A 171 -0.93 -4.09 -9.87
CA VAL A 171 -0.55 -4.24 -8.48
C VAL A 171 0.84 -4.86 -8.43
N ASN A 172 1.86 -4.02 -8.19
CA ASN A 172 3.23 -4.46 -8.00
C ASN A 172 3.39 -4.98 -6.56
N ASN A 173 3.21 -6.29 -6.39
CA ASN A 173 3.24 -6.95 -5.10
C ASN A 173 4.49 -7.85 -4.91
N ALA A 174 5.06 -8.38 -5.99
CA ALA A 174 6.26 -9.20 -5.93
C ALA A 174 7.39 -8.48 -5.17
N GLY A 175 8.03 -9.20 -4.26
CA GLY A 175 9.15 -8.68 -3.49
C GLY A 175 9.71 -9.71 -2.51
N ILE A 176 10.94 -9.49 -2.08
CA ILE A 176 11.71 -10.37 -1.21
C ILE A 176 12.35 -9.60 -0.06
N VAL A 177 12.63 -10.32 1.02
CA VAL A 177 13.62 -9.94 2.03
C VAL A 177 14.73 -10.99 1.95
N ALA A 178 15.95 -10.59 1.56
CA ALA A 178 17.04 -11.53 1.33
C ALA A 178 17.69 -12.01 2.64
N HIS A 179 18.11 -11.06 3.49
CA HIS A 179 18.76 -11.34 4.78
C HIS A 179 18.26 -10.39 5.87
N ILE A 180 18.43 -10.83 7.11
CA ILE A 180 18.30 -10.03 8.32
C ILE A 180 19.66 -9.99 8.99
N GLY A 181 20.11 -8.82 9.41
CA GLY A 181 21.40 -8.60 10.05
C GLY A 181 21.73 -7.13 10.07
N ASP A 182 22.72 -6.73 10.87
CA ASP A 182 23.17 -5.33 10.86
C ASP A 182 23.72 -4.97 9.48
N ALA A 183 23.71 -3.68 9.14
CA ALA A 183 24.05 -3.23 7.79
C ALA A 183 25.44 -3.67 7.31
N GLU A 184 26.41 -3.77 8.21
CA GLU A 184 27.76 -4.27 7.93
C GLU A 184 27.81 -5.81 7.76
N ILE A 185 26.96 -6.54 8.48
CA ILE A 185 26.88 -8.00 8.43
C ILE A 185 26.17 -8.45 7.14
N ILE A 186 25.17 -7.69 6.67
CA ILE A 186 24.41 -8.05 5.47
C ILE A 186 25.33 -8.00 4.23
N PRO A 187 25.47 -9.12 3.47
CA PRO A 187 26.30 -9.14 2.28
C PRO A 187 25.78 -8.19 1.19
N THR A 188 26.68 -7.58 0.42
CA THR A 188 26.30 -6.67 -0.68
C THR A 188 25.43 -7.34 -1.73
N ASP A 189 25.58 -8.65 -1.96
CA ASP A 189 24.71 -9.38 -2.91
C ASP A 189 23.24 -9.44 -2.44
N ALA A 190 22.99 -9.35 -1.14
CA ALA A 190 21.64 -9.20 -0.60
C ALA A 190 21.01 -7.86 -1.02
N TYR A 191 21.80 -6.77 -0.98
CA TYR A 191 21.38 -5.46 -1.48
C TYR A 191 21.09 -5.52 -2.97
N LYS A 192 21.98 -6.10 -3.77
CA LYS A 192 21.76 -6.27 -5.22
C LYS A 192 20.46 -7.04 -5.49
N ARG A 193 20.24 -8.16 -4.81
CA ARG A 193 19.04 -9.00 -5.00
C ARG A 193 17.76 -8.28 -4.59
N CYS A 194 17.75 -7.60 -3.45
CA CYS A 194 16.61 -6.79 -3.01
C CYS A 194 16.32 -5.65 -3.99
N MET A 195 17.36 -4.96 -4.49
CA MET A 195 17.20 -3.91 -5.50
C MET A 195 16.70 -4.46 -6.83
N GLU A 196 17.24 -5.60 -7.29
CA GLU A 196 16.85 -6.23 -8.54
C GLU A 196 15.37 -6.61 -8.55
N VAL A 197 14.89 -7.27 -7.50
CA VAL A 197 13.51 -7.75 -7.43
C VAL A 197 12.56 -6.63 -7.01
N ASN A 198 12.79 -6.00 -5.86
CA ASN A 198 11.78 -5.10 -5.26
C ASN A 198 11.69 -3.77 -5.99
N PHE A 199 12.78 -3.32 -6.61
CA PHE A 199 12.85 -2.03 -7.28
C PHE A 199 12.96 -2.15 -8.79
N LEU A 200 14.05 -2.68 -9.34
CA LEU A 200 14.30 -2.69 -10.79
C LEU A 200 13.25 -3.52 -11.54
N GLY A 201 12.91 -4.71 -11.07
CA GLY A 201 11.85 -5.53 -11.64
C GLY A 201 10.48 -4.85 -11.58
N THR A 202 10.16 -4.20 -10.46
CA THR A 202 8.94 -3.37 -10.33
C THR A 202 8.92 -2.22 -11.34
N VAL A 203 10.04 -1.52 -11.52
CA VAL A 203 10.19 -0.43 -12.50
C VAL A 203 9.98 -0.97 -13.92
N GLU A 204 10.58 -2.11 -14.26
CA GLU A 204 10.48 -2.71 -15.59
C GLU A 204 9.07 -3.17 -15.92
N VAL A 205 8.41 -3.89 -15.01
CA VAL A 205 6.99 -4.27 -15.15
C VAL A 205 6.13 -3.02 -15.31
N THR A 206 6.32 -2.02 -14.45
CA THR A 206 5.53 -0.78 -14.50
C THR A 206 5.68 -0.08 -15.85
N LYS A 207 6.91 0.13 -16.33
CA LYS A 207 7.20 0.75 -17.63
C LYS A 207 6.62 -0.04 -18.80
N THR A 208 6.70 -1.37 -18.73
CA THR A 208 6.22 -2.26 -19.78
C THR A 208 4.69 -2.21 -19.91
N PHE A 209 3.96 -2.20 -18.80
CA PHE A 209 2.49 -2.19 -18.79
C PHE A 209 1.86 -0.79 -18.85
N LEU A 210 2.64 0.26 -18.59
CA LEU A 210 2.20 1.66 -18.61
C LEU A 210 1.39 2.07 -19.85
N PRO A 211 1.72 1.66 -21.10
CA PRO A 211 0.88 1.97 -22.27
C PRO A 211 -0.56 1.45 -22.15
N LEU A 212 -0.77 0.25 -21.60
CA LEU A 212 -2.10 -0.32 -21.38
C LEU A 212 -2.84 0.40 -20.25
N ILE A 213 -2.11 0.79 -19.20
CA ILE A 213 -2.67 1.50 -18.04
C ILE A 213 -3.10 2.91 -18.43
N ARG A 214 -2.29 3.64 -19.20
CA ARG A 214 -2.64 4.97 -19.72
C ARG A 214 -3.89 4.94 -20.59
N ARG A 215 -4.05 3.91 -21.43
CA ARG A 215 -5.24 3.72 -22.25
C ARG A 215 -6.51 3.63 -21.41
N ALA A 216 -6.45 2.86 -20.31
CA ALA A 216 -7.57 2.70 -19.39
C ALA A 216 -7.73 3.84 -18.38
N LYS A 217 -6.83 4.85 -18.37
CA LYS A 217 -6.70 5.84 -17.28
C LYS A 217 -6.69 5.14 -15.91
N GLY A 218 -5.92 4.06 -15.86
CA GLY A 218 -5.96 3.06 -14.81
C GLY A 218 -5.21 3.46 -13.54
N ARG A 219 -4.78 2.43 -12.80
CA ARG A 219 -4.19 2.55 -11.48
C ARG A 219 -2.90 1.75 -11.37
N ILE A 220 -1.96 2.26 -10.60
CA ILE A 220 -0.78 1.50 -10.16
C ILE A 220 -0.79 1.48 -8.64
N VAL A 221 -0.73 0.28 -8.06
CA VAL A 221 -0.64 0.07 -6.63
C VAL A 221 0.69 -0.61 -6.34
N ASN A 222 1.58 0.07 -5.62
CA ASN A 222 2.88 -0.45 -5.25
C ASN A 222 2.87 -0.92 -3.79
N ILE A 223 3.16 -2.20 -3.57
CA ILE A 223 3.29 -2.75 -2.21
C ILE A 223 4.70 -2.44 -1.71
N SER A 224 4.79 -1.42 -0.86
CA SER A 224 6.01 -0.98 -0.21
C SER A 224 6.09 -1.56 1.22
N SER A 225 6.64 -0.80 2.15
CA SER A 225 6.81 -1.14 3.56
C SER A 225 7.04 0.14 4.37
N PRO A 226 6.63 0.18 5.65
CA PRO A 226 7.08 1.22 6.58
C PRO A 226 8.61 1.38 6.62
N SER A 227 9.36 0.29 6.39
CA SER A 227 10.83 0.30 6.30
C SER A 227 11.40 1.04 5.08
N GLY A 228 10.55 1.50 4.15
CA GLY A 228 10.96 2.40 3.07
C GLY A 228 11.02 3.87 3.48
N GLU A 229 10.41 4.23 4.61
CA GLU A 229 10.43 5.60 5.16
C GLU A 229 11.11 5.69 6.52
N LEU A 230 11.09 4.60 7.30
CA LEU A 230 11.65 4.53 8.64
C LEU A 230 12.86 3.57 8.66
N PRO A 231 13.90 3.87 9.45
CA PRO A 231 15.06 2.99 9.57
C PRO A 231 14.72 1.81 10.49
N PHE A 232 14.19 0.74 9.90
CA PHE A 232 13.98 -0.52 10.60
C PHE A 232 15.33 -1.24 10.73
N GLY A 233 15.79 -1.38 11.98
CA GLY A 233 17.00 -2.11 12.33
C GLY A 233 17.07 -3.50 11.69
N SER A 234 18.28 -3.90 11.33
CA SER A 234 18.61 -5.20 10.77
C SER A 234 17.95 -5.56 9.42
N MET A 235 17.38 -4.59 8.71
CA MET A 235 16.69 -4.76 7.41
C MET A 235 17.20 -3.78 6.34
N SER A 236 18.47 -3.37 6.39
CA SER A 236 19.04 -2.32 5.55
C SER A 236 18.86 -2.56 4.04
N ALA A 237 19.15 -3.76 3.53
CA ALA A 237 19.00 -4.10 2.12
C ALA A 237 17.55 -4.02 1.63
N TYR A 238 16.62 -4.55 2.43
CA TYR A 238 15.19 -4.51 2.13
C TYR A 238 14.65 -3.08 2.21
N GLY A 239 14.95 -2.37 3.31
CA GLY A 239 14.56 -0.98 3.54
C GLY A 239 15.03 -0.06 2.42
N ALA A 240 16.30 -0.16 2.01
CA ALA A 240 16.84 0.60 0.88
C ALA A 240 16.05 0.36 -0.42
N SER A 241 15.73 -0.90 -0.73
CA SER A 241 14.94 -1.22 -1.94
C SER A 241 13.51 -0.69 -1.88
N LYS A 242 12.88 -0.68 -0.71
CA LYS A 242 11.54 -0.10 -0.52
C LYS A 242 11.56 1.42 -0.52
N ALA A 243 12.61 2.05 0.01
CA ALA A 243 12.80 3.49 -0.07
C ALA A 243 12.96 3.95 -1.53
N ALA A 244 13.72 3.21 -2.35
CA ALA A 244 13.82 3.46 -3.78
C ALA A 244 12.45 3.36 -4.48
N LEU A 245 11.66 2.34 -4.13
CA LEU A 245 10.30 2.16 -4.66
C LEU A 245 9.35 3.29 -4.26
N GLU A 246 9.40 3.77 -3.00
CA GLU A 246 8.61 4.91 -2.51
C GLU A 246 8.88 6.15 -3.37
N PHE A 247 10.16 6.49 -3.53
CA PHE A 247 10.56 7.70 -4.25
C PHE A 247 10.20 7.64 -5.73
N PHE A 248 10.44 6.49 -6.38
CA PHE A 248 10.01 6.25 -7.75
C PHE A 248 8.48 6.39 -7.91
N SER A 249 7.71 5.86 -6.97
CA SER A 249 6.25 5.94 -6.99
C SER A 249 5.75 7.38 -6.92
N ASP A 250 6.41 8.22 -6.10
CA ASP A 250 6.05 9.64 -5.98
C ASP A 250 6.38 10.46 -7.23
N ILE A 251 7.51 10.17 -7.88
CA ILE A 251 7.87 10.77 -9.17
C ILE A 251 6.86 10.33 -10.23
N LEU A 252 6.63 9.03 -10.36
CA LEU A 252 5.72 8.48 -11.36
C LEU A 252 4.30 9.05 -11.22
N ARG A 253 3.83 9.23 -9.99
CA ARG A 253 2.54 9.89 -9.70
C ARG A 253 2.44 11.30 -10.28
N GLN A 254 3.51 12.08 -10.20
CA GLN A 254 3.52 13.44 -10.75
C GLN A 254 3.51 13.41 -12.27
N GLU A 255 4.35 12.57 -12.88
CA GLU A 255 4.45 12.42 -14.33
C GLU A 255 3.16 11.89 -14.96
N MET A 256 2.50 10.95 -14.29
CA MET A 256 1.30 10.28 -14.79
C MET A 256 0.00 11.06 -14.60
N LYS A 257 0.04 12.18 -13.87
CA LYS A 257 -1.13 13.04 -13.64
C LYS A 257 -1.77 13.51 -14.96
N ALA A 258 -0.95 13.89 -15.95
CA ALA A 258 -1.44 14.33 -17.26
C ALA A 258 -2.15 13.21 -18.05
N TRP A 259 -1.87 11.95 -17.72
CA TRP A 259 -2.46 10.77 -18.35
C TRP A 259 -3.68 10.25 -17.60
N GLY A 260 -4.07 10.88 -16.49
CA GLY A 260 -5.19 10.45 -15.66
C GLY A 260 -4.94 9.15 -14.89
N VAL A 261 -3.71 8.63 -14.87
CA VAL A 261 -3.36 7.40 -14.13
C VAL A 261 -3.10 7.74 -12.66
N GLN A 262 -3.73 6.99 -11.76
CA GLN A 262 -3.57 7.17 -10.32
C GLN A 262 -2.52 6.20 -9.78
N ILE A 263 -1.68 6.67 -8.86
CA ILE A 263 -0.66 5.84 -8.21
C ILE A 263 -0.83 5.91 -6.69
N SER A 264 -0.89 4.75 -6.06
CA SER A 264 -1.01 4.58 -4.62
C SER A 264 0.07 3.65 -4.10
N ILE A 265 0.62 3.98 -2.95
CA ILE A 265 1.58 3.16 -2.23
C ILE A 265 0.86 2.54 -1.03
N ILE A 266 1.02 1.24 -0.86
CA ILE A 266 0.52 0.52 0.30
C ILE A 266 1.72 0.16 1.16
N GLN A 267 1.64 0.45 2.45
CA GLN A 267 2.65 0.10 3.43
C GLN A 267 2.02 -0.86 4.43
N PRO A 268 2.14 -2.18 4.16
CA PRO A 268 1.64 -3.19 5.07
C PRO A 268 2.37 -3.11 6.40
N GLY A 269 1.59 -3.21 7.47
CA GLY A 269 2.10 -3.50 8.80
C GLY A 269 2.58 -4.95 8.92
N ALA A 270 3.02 -5.29 10.12
CA ALA A 270 3.54 -6.60 10.50
C ALA A 270 2.53 -7.73 10.26
N THR A 271 2.57 -8.35 9.09
CA THR A 271 1.63 -9.40 8.66
C THR A 271 2.38 -10.67 8.28
N LYS A 272 1.92 -11.84 8.74
CA LYS A 272 2.51 -13.12 8.36
C LYS A 272 2.16 -13.43 6.92
N THR A 273 3.15 -13.29 6.03
CA THR A 273 3.11 -13.84 4.67
C THR A 273 3.92 -15.13 4.63
N ALA A 274 3.73 -15.96 3.60
CA ALA A 274 4.34 -17.29 3.54
C ALA A 274 5.88 -17.29 3.66
N GLN A 275 6.56 -16.25 3.16
CA GLN A 275 8.02 -16.13 3.29
C GLN A 275 8.43 -15.59 4.67
N VAL A 276 7.82 -14.50 5.13
CA VAL A 276 8.21 -13.82 6.38
C VAL A 276 7.80 -14.59 7.64
N GLY A 277 6.72 -15.37 7.57
CA GLY A 277 6.26 -16.23 8.66
C GLY A 277 6.90 -17.61 8.72
N ASN A 278 7.77 -17.96 7.76
CA ASN A 278 8.37 -19.29 7.66
C ASN A 278 9.71 -19.35 8.42
N VAL A 279 9.71 -20.06 9.54
CA VAL A 279 10.90 -20.24 10.40
C VAL A 279 12.04 -20.92 9.63
N ASN A 280 11.74 -21.99 8.88
CA ASN A 280 12.74 -22.73 8.11
C ASN A 280 13.40 -21.85 7.05
N PHE A 281 12.66 -20.92 6.43
CA PHE A 281 13.22 -19.95 5.50
C PHE A 281 14.28 -19.08 6.19
N TRP A 282 13.97 -18.55 7.38
CA TRP A 282 14.88 -17.71 8.13
C TRP A 282 16.10 -18.46 8.67
N GLU A 283 15.93 -19.70 9.13
CA GLU A 283 17.04 -20.58 9.52
C GLU A 283 18.01 -20.82 8.35
N GLN A 284 17.48 -21.06 7.15
CA GLN A 284 18.30 -21.22 5.95
C GLN A 284 19.03 -19.92 5.57
N GLN A 285 18.36 -18.76 5.65
CA GLN A 285 19.02 -17.48 5.35
C GLN A 285 20.10 -17.14 6.39
N HIS A 286 19.88 -17.46 7.66
CA HIS A 286 20.88 -17.27 8.70
C HIS A 286 22.07 -18.20 8.50
N LYS A 287 21.84 -19.48 8.19
CA LYS A 287 22.94 -20.39 7.86
C LYS A 287 23.79 -19.85 6.70
N LYS A 288 23.14 -19.42 5.60
CA LYS A 288 23.84 -18.81 4.46
C LYS A 288 24.60 -17.54 4.84
N LEU A 289 24.05 -16.75 5.75
CA LEU A 289 24.73 -15.56 6.27
C LEU A 289 25.99 -15.98 7.02
N MET A 290 25.88 -16.91 7.97
CA MET A 290 27.00 -17.39 8.78
C MET A 290 28.09 -18.04 7.93
N ASP A 291 27.72 -18.87 6.96
CA ASP A 291 28.65 -19.53 6.03
C ASP A 291 29.40 -18.53 5.12
N GLY A 292 28.81 -17.35 4.87
CA GLY A 292 29.36 -16.31 4.00
C GLY A 292 30.08 -15.16 4.72
N LEU A 293 30.10 -15.15 6.07
CA LEU A 293 30.73 -14.09 6.84
C LEU A 293 32.27 -14.19 6.82
N SER A 294 32.95 -13.04 6.80
CA SER A 294 34.40 -13.03 6.94
C SER A 294 34.80 -13.43 8.37
N PRO A 295 35.97 -14.08 8.54
CA PRO A 295 36.48 -14.42 9.87
C PRO A 295 36.67 -13.18 10.76
N GLU A 296 37.01 -12.01 10.19
CA GLU A 296 37.14 -10.77 10.97
C GLU A 296 35.78 -10.31 11.50
N LEU A 297 34.76 -10.22 10.64
CA LEU A 297 33.41 -9.82 11.05
C LEU A 297 32.83 -10.78 12.09
N LEU A 298 33.03 -12.09 11.90
CA LEU A 298 32.60 -13.08 12.88
C LEU A 298 33.32 -12.92 14.23
N HIS A 299 34.60 -12.57 14.21
CA HIS A 299 35.36 -12.28 15.44
C HIS A 299 34.84 -11.03 16.16
N ASP A 300 34.54 -9.96 15.42
CA ASP A 300 34.15 -8.66 15.97
C ASP A 300 32.70 -8.64 16.45
N TYR A 301 31.79 -9.28 15.73
CA TYR A 301 30.39 -9.33 16.14
C TYR A 301 30.11 -10.49 17.10
N GLY A 302 30.67 -11.67 16.81
CA GLY A 302 30.45 -12.90 17.58
C GLY A 302 29.15 -13.61 17.22
N GLU A 303 29.20 -14.94 17.16
CA GLU A 303 28.08 -15.81 16.76
C GLU A 303 26.80 -15.56 17.59
N GLU A 304 26.94 -15.42 18.91
CA GLU A 304 25.81 -15.21 19.82
C GLU A 304 25.04 -13.92 19.53
N TYR A 305 25.76 -12.84 19.18
CA TYR A 305 25.14 -11.56 18.84
C TYR A 305 24.34 -11.68 17.53
N ILE A 306 24.92 -12.30 16.51
CA ILE A 306 24.28 -12.46 15.20
C ILE A 306 23.05 -13.39 15.31
N ALA A 307 23.14 -14.45 16.10
CA ALA A 307 22.00 -15.32 16.42
C ALA A 307 20.89 -14.56 17.17
N GLU A 308 21.23 -13.65 18.09
CA GLU A 308 20.25 -12.83 18.79
C GLU A 308 19.46 -11.93 17.82
N ILE A 309 20.13 -11.29 16.85
CA ILE A 309 19.47 -10.47 15.82
C ILE A 309 18.37 -11.29 15.13
N GLN A 310 18.72 -12.50 14.67
CA GLN A 310 17.79 -13.37 13.99
C GLN A 310 16.63 -13.79 14.91
N GLN A 311 16.94 -14.26 16.13
CA GLN A 311 15.93 -14.71 17.09
C GLN A 311 14.94 -13.59 17.42
N ARG A 312 15.42 -12.35 17.54
CA ARG A 312 14.58 -11.21 17.85
C ARG A 312 13.60 -10.89 16.72
N ILE A 313 14.05 -10.88 15.47
CA ILE A 313 13.13 -10.68 14.35
C ILE A 313 12.12 -11.82 14.24
N MET A 314 12.53 -13.07 14.48
CA MET A 314 11.58 -14.20 14.53
C MET A 314 10.58 -14.04 15.69
N THR A 315 11.02 -13.55 16.84
CA THR A 315 10.16 -13.28 18.02
C THR A 315 9.13 -12.19 17.71
N ILE A 316 9.56 -11.08 17.09
CA ILE A 316 8.66 -10.02 16.62
C ILE A 316 7.70 -10.59 15.57
N GLY A 317 8.19 -11.46 14.70
CA GLY A 317 7.41 -12.20 13.70
C GLY A 317 6.27 -13.03 14.30
N HIS A 318 6.39 -13.55 15.52
CA HIS A 318 5.28 -14.27 16.17
C HIS A 318 4.07 -13.37 16.43
N SER A 319 4.29 -12.08 16.72
CA SER A 319 3.26 -11.07 16.95
C SER A 319 2.63 -10.53 15.67
N PHE A 320 3.11 -10.93 14.49
CA PHE A 320 2.55 -10.51 13.22
C PHE A 320 1.12 -11.02 13.07
N ARG A 321 0.24 -10.20 12.50
CA ARG A 321 -1.15 -10.58 12.24
C ARG A 321 -1.19 -11.81 11.35
N GLN A 322 -2.04 -12.76 11.73
CA GLN A 322 -2.24 -14.00 10.96
C GLN A 322 -3.08 -13.75 9.70
N HIS A 323 -3.99 -12.78 9.74
CA HIS A 323 -4.90 -12.48 8.64
C HIS A 323 -4.36 -11.33 7.78
N VAL A 324 -4.31 -11.58 6.47
CA VAL A 324 -3.91 -10.59 5.45
C VAL A 324 -5.03 -9.61 5.08
N ASP A 325 -6.27 -9.88 5.51
CA ASP A 325 -7.47 -9.14 5.12
C ASP A 325 -7.38 -7.61 5.27
N PRO A 326 -6.77 -7.03 6.33
CA PRO A 326 -6.61 -5.59 6.42
C PRO A 326 -5.81 -5.00 5.26
N VAL A 327 -4.74 -5.68 4.85
CA VAL A 327 -3.90 -5.26 3.71
C VAL A 327 -4.67 -5.43 2.41
N ILE A 328 -5.35 -6.57 2.22
CA ILE A 328 -6.17 -6.84 1.03
C ILE A 328 -7.28 -5.79 0.87
N ASN A 329 -8.01 -5.48 1.94
CA ASN A 329 -9.06 -4.48 1.93
C ASN A 329 -8.52 -3.08 1.64
N THR A 330 -7.30 -2.78 2.09
CA THR A 330 -6.62 -1.52 1.79
C THR A 330 -6.25 -1.43 0.31
N ILE A 331 -5.72 -2.51 -0.28
CA ILE A 331 -5.44 -2.58 -1.72
C ILE A 331 -6.73 -2.45 -2.53
N VAL A 332 -7.79 -3.16 -2.17
CA VAL A 332 -9.12 -3.06 -2.81
C VAL A 332 -9.65 -1.62 -2.71
N THR A 333 -9.48 -0.96 -1.57
CA THR A 333 -9.86 0.45 -1.39
C THR A 333 -9.06 1.36 -2.32
N ALA A 334 -7.74 1.16 -2.43
CA ALA A 334 -6.90 1.93 -3.35
C ALA A 334 -7.27 1.69 -4.82
N LEU A 335 -7.75 0.50 -5.17
CA LEU A 335 -8.21 0.17 -6.53
C LEU A 335 -9.60 0.74 -6.85
N LEU A 336 -10.52 0.79 -5.88
CA LEU A 336 -11.91 1.17 -6.14
C LEU A 336 -12.24 2.62 -5.77
N ALA A 337 -11.50 3.29 -4.89
CA ALA A 337 -11.82 4.67 -4.49
C ALA A 337 -11.70 5.64 -5.67
N GLN A 338 -12.73 6.44 -5.96
CA GLN A 338 -12.73 7.40 -7.08
C GLN A 338 -11.49 8.30 -7.07
N ASN A 339 -11.10 8.79 -5.89
CA ASN A 339 -9.87 9.54 -5.67
C ASN A 339 -9.06 8.82 -4.59
N PRO A 340 -8.20 7.86 -4.97
CA PRO A 340 -7.42 7.11 -3.99
C PRO A 340 -6.37 8.01 -3.34
N LYS A 341 -5.98 7.68 -2.10
CA LYS A 341 -4.87 8.35 -1.41
C LYS A 341 -3.55 7.97 -2.11
N THR A 342 -2.56 8.85 -1.97
CA THR A 342 -1.20 8.56 -2.46
C THR A 342 -0.51 7.48 -1.63
N ARG A 343 -0.85 7.39 -0.33
CA ARG A 343 -0.29 6.43 0.62
C ARG A 343 -1.37 5.84 1.53
N TYR A 344 -1.25 4.56 1.81
CA TYR A 344 -2.06 3.84 2.77
C TYR A 344 -1.18 3.04 3.72
N THR A 345 -1.22 3.41 5.01
CA THR A 345 -0.62 2.64 6.10
C THR A 345 -1.71 1.78 6.75
N THR A 346 -1.43 0.51 7.05
CA THR A 346 -2.44 -0.36 7.68
C THR A 346 -2.42 -0.31 9.22
N GLU A 347 -1.50 0.45 9.81
CA GLU A 347 -1.28 0.53 11.26
C GLU A 347 -1.08 1.97 11.71
N PHE A 348 -1.96 2.45 12.60
CA PHE A 348 -1.88 3.79 13.16
C PHE A 348 -0.57 4.07 13.91
N VAL A 349 -0.02 3.06 14.58
CA VAL A 349 1.27 3.17 15.30
C VAL A 349 2.41 3.57 14.35
N ILE A 350 2.39 3.07 13.11
CA ILE A 350 3.39 3.44 12.11
C ILE A 350 3.25 4.91 11.72
N ASP A 351 2.02 5.42 11.57
CA ASP A 351 1.81 6.84 11.26
C ASP A 351 2.32 7.75 12.39
N VAL A 352 2.13 7.34 13.66
CA VAL A 352 2.71 8.04 14.82
C VAL A 352 4.24 7.99 14.78
N LEU A 353 4.84 6.82 14.53
CA LEU A 353 6.30 6.69 14.44
C LEU A 353 6.89 7.54 13.32
N LYS A 354 6.22 7.63 12.17
CA LYS A 354 6.59 8.55 11.08
C LYS A 354 6.55 10.00 11.52
N ALA A 355 5.47 10.42 12.17
CA ALA A 355 5.38 11.78 12.69
C ALA A 355 6.52 12.08 13.66
N LEU A 356 6.82 11.17 14.59
CA LEU A 356 7.96 11.32 15.50
C LEU A 356 9.27 11.42 14.73
N TYR A 357 9.51 10.54 13.76
CA TYR A 357 10.74 10.51 12.96
C TYR A 357 10.96 11.79 12.15
N TYR A 358 9.92 12.34 11.53
CA TYR A 358 10.04 13.52 10.67
C TYR A 358 10.10 14.85 11.44
N TYR A 359 9.53 14.93 12.64
CA TYR A 359 9.39 16.19 13.38
C TYR A 359 10.27 16.32 14.62
N LEU A 360 10.86 15.23 15.13
CA LEU A 360 11.75 15.27 16.29
C LEU A 360 13.23 15.20 15.91
N PRO A 361 14.15 15.73 16.75
CA PRO A 361 15.59 15.61 16.54
C PRO A 361 16.07 14.15 16.49
N SER A 362 17.12 13.89 15.72
CA SER A 362 17.69 12.55 15.53
C SER A 362 18.05 11.85 16.84
N LEU A 363 18.56 12.57 17.85
CA LEU A 363 18.87 11.98 19.16
C LEU A 363 17.65 11.33 19.83
N VAL A 364 16.46 11.93 19.67
CA VAL A 364 15.22 11.40 20.25
C VAL A 364 14.70 10.26 19.39
N THR A 365 14.69 10.44 18.08
CA THR A 365 14.14 9.43 17.16
C THR A 365 15.02 8.19 17.12
N ASP A 366 16.34 8.31 17.07
CA ASP A 366 17.27 7.19 17.15
C ASP A 366 17.14 6.45 18.47
N SER A 367 16.99 7.15 19.60
CA SER A 367 16.76 6.51 20.90
C SER A 367 15.48 5.67 20.90
N VAL A 368 14.36 6.23 20.42
CA VAL A 368 13.06 5.54 20.33
C VAL A 368 13.14 4.36 19.36
N LEU A 369 13.67 4.56 18.16
CA LEU A 369 13.77 3.53 17.13
C LEU A 369 14.76 2.44 17.51
N ASN A 370 15.85 2.77 18.20
CA ASN A 370 16.78 1.78 18.73
C ASN A 370 16.09 0.92 19.79
N GLN A 371 15.33 1.52 20.72
CA GLN A 371 14.56 0.74 21.70
C GLN A 371 13.57 -0.23 21.04
N ILE A 372 12.91 0.19 19.96
CA ILE A 372 11.91 -0.63 19.27
C ILE A 372 12.55 -1.68 18.37
N PHE A 373 13.56 -1.31 17.58
CA PHE A 373 14.09 -2.10 16.45
C PHE A 373 15.52 -2.60 16.62
N ILE A 374 16.35 -2.01 17.49
CA ILE A 374 17.79 -2.37 17.66
C ILE A 374 18.15 -2.82 19.08
N ALA A 375 17.30 -2.71 20.11
CA ALA A 375 17.63 -3.10 21.48
C ALA A 375 18.04 -4.58 21.61
N HIS A 376 19.34 -4.84 21.46
CA HIS A 376 20.01 -6.12 21.64
C HIS A 376 20.40 -6.26 23.11
N LYS A 377 20.21 -7.45 23.67
CA LYS A 377 20.68 -7.81 25.01
C LYS A 377 22.18 -8.01 25.02
N LEU A 378 22.74 -8.50 23.91
CA LEU A 378 24.16 -8.68 23.71
C LEU A 378 24.73 -7.48 22.96
N LEU A 379 25.94 -7.07 23.35
CA LEU A 379 26.77 -6.21 22.53
C LEU A 379 27.63 -7.05 21.58
N PRO A 380 28.02 -6.51 20.41
CA PRO A 380 29.06 -7.11 19.58
C PRO A 380 30.31 -7.43 20.41
N LYS A 381 30.95 -8.57 20.13
CA LYS A 381 32.11 -9.07 20.90
C LYS A 381 33.26 -8.06 20.96
N GLY A 382 33.52 -7.32 19.88
CA GLY A 382 34.51 -6.24 19.80
C GLY A 382 34.15 -5.04 20.69
N ALA A 383 32.86 -4.68 20.76
CA ALA A 383 32.36 -3.57 21.59
C ALA A 383 32.37 -3.90 23.09
N LYS A 384 32.27 -5.18 23.49
CA LYS A 384 32.42 -5.57 24.91
C LYS A 384 33.83 -5.32 25.43
N LYS A 385 34.87 -5.44 24.59
CA LYS A 385 36.28 -5.27 24.98
C LYS A 385 36.63 -3.80 25.28
N SER A 386 35.97 -2.83 24.67
CA SER A 386 36.24 -1.40 24.91
C SER A 386 35.71 -0.89 26.24
N ASN A 387 34.62 -1.47 26.76
CA ASN A 387 34.00 -1.05 28.04
C ASN A 387 34.69 -1.62 29.29
N ILE A 388 35.68 -2.51 29.14
CA ILE A 388 36.47 -3.07 30.26
C ILE A 388 37.77 -2.27 30.46
N ASN A 389 38.14 -1.43 29.48
CA ASN A 389 39.37 -0.62 29.49
C ASN A 389 39.12 0.90 29.65
N GLN A 390 37.89 1.30 29.99
CA GLN A 390 37.52 2.63 30.50
C GLN A 390 36.96 2.46 31.90
#